data_AF-A0A1Y2RI80-F1
#
_entry.id   AF-A0A1Y2RI80-F1
#
_cell.length_a   1.000
_cell.length_b   1.000
_cell.length_c   1.000
_cell.angle_alpha   90.00
_cell.angle_beta   90.00
_cell.angle_gamma   90.00
#
_symmetry.space_group_name_H-M   'P 1'
#
loop_
_entity.id
_entity.type
_entity.pdbx_description
1 polymer ?
#
loop_
_entity_poly.entity_id
_entity_poly.type
_entity_poly.pdbx_seq_one_letter_code
_entity_poly.pdbx_strand_id
1 'polypeptide(L)'
;MQKLFRAGLMMLSVSFLLTACQPDAHKELDAPRNILASLEGTWKLTKATQVDESAKAKGFPFKEIDITTLFPYTDFRITFNLNAGAPGTFTTVPGASPKIIKLTSGTWSVDNAASPKNITLTSGASTEVTTLGGYPVGASNTLKLAVARVEAATGKTVITYSYEFAKQ
;
A
#
# COMPACT_ATOMS: atom_id res chain seq x y z
N MET A 1 49.36 -35.62 22.86
CA MET A 1 48.06 -35.15 23.41
C MET A 1 47.72 -33.70 23.04
N GLN A 2 48.66 -32.76 22.90
CA GLN A 2 48.37 -31.36 22.50
C GLN A 2 47.71 -31.16 21.12
N LYS A 3 48.00 -32.01 20.12
CA LYS A 3 47.42 -31.87 18.77
C LYS A 3 45.93 -32.25 18.70
N LEU A 4 45.50 -33.22 19.52
CA LEU A 4 44.09 -33.62 19.63
C LEU A 4 43.25 -32.54 20.34
N PHE A 5 43.83 -31.85 21.33
CA PHE A 5 43.14 -30.76 22.04
C PHE A 5 42.95 -29.52 21.15
N ARG A 6 43.91 -29.21 20.26
CA ARG A 6 43.81 -28.12 19.28
C ARG A 6 42.78 -28.40 18.18
N ALA A 7 42.69 -29.63 17.69
CA ALA A 7 41.68 -30.03 16.72
C ALA A 7 40.27 -29.99 17.31
N GLY A 8 40.10 -30.43 18.57
CA GLY A 8 38.83 -30.35 19.29
C GLY A 8 38.35 -28.91 19.51
N LEU A 9 39.25 -28.00 19.88
CA LEU A 9 38.91 -26.59 20.10
C LEU A 9 38.51 -25.88 18.79
N MET A 10 39.16 -26.19 17.68
CA MET A 10 38.85 -25.59 16.37
C MET A 10 37.51 -26.10 15.80
N MET A 11 37.14 -27.34 16.09
CA MET A 11 35.86 -27.93 15.67
C MET A 11 34.67 -27.45 16.51
N LEU A 12 34.90 -27.07 17.77
CA LEU A 12 33.87 -26.46 18.64
C LEU A 12 33.53 -25.02 18.20
N SER A 13 34.50 -24.25 17.72
CA SER A 13 34.32 -22.86 17.27
C SER A 13 33.48 -22.74 15.99
N VAL A 14 33.55 -23.71 15.08
CA VAL A 14 32.82 -23.69 13.80
C VAL A 14 31.32 -23.93 14.01
N SER A 15 30.95 -24.74 15.02
CA SER A 15 29.55 -25.04 15.33
C SER A 15 28.77 -23.84 15.87
N PHE A 16 29.44 -22.88 16.53
CA PHE A 16 28.81 -21.65 17.02
C PHE A 16 28.51 -20.62 15.91
N LEU A 17 29.18 -20.71 14.75
CA LEU A 17 28.95 -19.78 13.64
C LEU A 17 27.72 -20.15 12.79
N LEU A 18 27.18 -21.37 12.92
CA LEU A 18 26.04 -21.84 12.15
C LEU A 18 24.68 -21.58 12.82
N THR A 19 24.65 -21.17 14.09
CA THR A 19 23.40 -20.86 14.82
C THR A 19 23.09 -19.36 14.88
N ALA A 20 24.02 -18.49 14.44
CA ALA A 20 23.87 -17.04 14.50
C ALA A 20 23.02 -16.43 13.37
N CYS A 21 22.52 -17.25 12.43
CA CYS A 21 21.67 -16.81 11.33
C CYS A 21 20.37 -17.62 11.31
N GLN A 22 19.64 -17.59 12.42
CA GLN A 22 18.20 -17.88 12.34
C GLN A 22 17.54 -16.59 11.86
N PRO A 23 16.70 -16.62 10.81
CA PRO A 23 15.89 -15.47 10.47
C PRO A 23 15.06 -15.16 11.71
N ASP A 24 15.31 -13.99 12.31
CA ASP A 24 14.48 -13.51 13.40
C ASP A 24 13.05 -13.46 12.88
N ALA A 25 12.23 -14.39 13.36
CA ALA A 25 10.81 -14.31 13.22
C ALA A 25 10.35 -13.18 14.16
N HIS A 26 10.60 -11.94 13.75
CA HIS A 26 9.99 -10.76 14.33
C HIS A 26 8.47 -10.90 14.10
N LYS A 27 7.84 -11.69 14.97
CA LYS A 27 6.38 -11.67 15.10
C LYS A 27 6.04 -10.31 15.67
N GLU A 28 5.03 -9.66 15.09
CA GLU A 28 4.41 -8.50 15.72
C GLU A 28 4.14 -8.85 17.20
N LEU A 29 4.45 -7.93 18.13
CA LEU A 29 4.40 -8.18 19.57
C LEU A 29 2.97 -8.38 20.13
N ASP A 30 1.98 -8.63 19.28
CA ASP A 30 0.56 -8.73 19.63
C ASP A 30 -0.23 -9.58 18.61
N ALA A 31 -1.54 -9.71 18.81
CA ALA A 31 -2.47 -10.36 17.88
C ALA A 31 -2.24 -9.86 16.43
N PRO A 32 -2.34 -10.75 15.42
CA PRO A 32 -2.19 -10.37 14.02
C PRO A 32 -3.05 -9.16 13.68
N ARG A 33 -2.40 -8.08 13.24
CA ARG A 33 -3.04 -6.82 12.92
C ARG A 33 -4.11 -7.02 11.84
N ASN A 34 -5.35 -6.67 12.15
CA ASN A 34 -6.44 -6.73 11.19
C ASN A 34 -6.40 -5.52 10.25
N ILE A 35 -5.65 -5.65 9.15
CA ILE A 35 -5.49 -4.57 8.16
C ILE A 35 -6.83 -4.24 7.49
N LEU A 36 -7.69 -5.23 7.22
CA LEU A 36 -8.99 -4.99 6.61
C LEU A 36 -9.88 -4.11 7.49
N ALA A 37 -9.91 -4.37 8.80
CA ALA A 37 -10.61 -3.51 9.75
C ALA A 37 -10.06 -2.08 9.76
N SER A 38 -8.76 -1.90 9.50
CA SER A 38 -8.18 -0.56 9.41
C SER A 38 -8.66 0.23 8.19
N LEU A 39 -8.98 -0.46 7.07
CA LEU A 39 -9.45 0.16 5.83
C LEU A 39 -10.93 0.57 5.90
N GLU A 40 -11.71 -0.04 6.80
CA GLU A 40 -13.12 0.28 6.97
C GLU A 40 -13.36 1.73 7.42
N GLY A 41 -14.37 2.36 6.84
CA GLY A 41 -14.84 3.70 7.18
C GLY A 41 -14.81 4.66 5.99
N THR A 42 -15.08 5.93 6.30
CA THR A 42 -15.09 7.01 5.30
C THR A 42 -13.76 7.77 5.35
N TRP A 43 -13.20 7.98 4.17
CA TRP A 43 -11.89 8.56 3.93
C TRP A 43 -12.04 9.79 3.05
N LYS A 44 -11.59 10.95 3.51
CA LYS A 44 -11.59 12.20 2.75
C LYS A 44 -10.19 12.46 2.20
N LEU A 45 -10.11 12.76 0.91
CA LEU A 45 -8.84 13.09 0.25
C LEU A 45 -8.28 14.38 0.86
N THR A 46 -7.00 14.36 1.26
CA THR A 46 -6.31 15.52 1.83
C THR A 46 -5.15 15.98 0.99
N LYS A 47 -4.55 15.07 0.19
CA LYS A 47 -3.41 15.38 -0.68
C LYS A 47 -3.44 14.58 -1.97
N ALA A 48 -3.10 15.22 -3.07
CA ALA A 48 -2.87 14.61 -4.36
C ALA A 48 -1.48 14.99 -4.87
N THR A 49 -0.63 13.99 -5.11
CA THR A 49 0.72 14.16 -5.64
C THR A 49 0.82 13.45 -6.99
N GLN A 50 1.40 14.11 -7.98
CA GLN A 50 1.75 13.49 -9.26
C GLN A 50 3.24 13.14 -9.28
N VAL A 51 3.57 11.93 -9.70
CA VAL A 51 4.93 11.43 -9.87
C VAL A 51 5.20 11.19 -11.35
N ASP A 52 6.28 11.76 -11.87
CA ASP A 52 6.83 11.43 -13.18
C ASP A 52 7.74 10.21 -13.05
N GLU A 53 7.26 9.06 -13.53
CA GLU A 53 8.00 7.80 -13.42
C GLU A 53 9.25 7.78 -14.30
N SER A 54 9.27 8.55 -15.40
CA SER A 54 10.48 8.67 -16.23
C SER A 54 11.54 9.51 -15.54
N ALA A 55 11.15 10.60 -14.89
CA ALA A 55 12.08 11.42 -14.12
C ALA A 55 12.63 10.68 -12.90
N LYS A 56 11.76 9.93 -12.21
CA LYS A 56 12.13 9.05 -11.11
C LYS A 56 13.10 7.95 -11.53
N ALA A 57 12.84 7.26 -12.65
CA ALA A 57 13.73 6.23 -13.17
C ALA A 57 15.11 6.76 -13.56
N LYS A 58 15.20 8.02 -13.99
CA LYS A 58 16.46 8.71 -14.33
C LYS A 58 17.18 9.32 -13.12
N GLY A 59 16.60 9.26 -11.93
CA GLY A 59 17.21 9.79 -10.72
C GLY A 59 17.18 11.32 -10.61
N PHE A 60 16.27 12.00 -11.32
CA PHE A 60 16.15 13.46 -11.18
C PHE A 60 15.66 13.87 -9.79
N PRO A 61 16.13 15.03 -9.27
CA PRO A 61 15.76 15.50 -7.94
C PRO A 61 14.28 15.91 -7.84
N PHE A 62 13.72 16.50 -8.90
CA PHE A 62 12.33 16.95 -8.97
C PHE A 62 11.52 15.99 -9.84
N LYS A 63 10.91 14.99 -9.19
CA LYS A 63 10.13 13.93 -9.85
C LYS A 63 8.68 13.87 -9.37
N GLU A 64 8.33 14.67 -8.38
CA GLU A 64 7.01 14.71 -7.76
C GLU A 64 6.53 16.16 -7.66
N ILE A 65 5.25 16.39 -7.86
CA ILE A 65 4.61 17.68 -7.69
C ILE A 65 3.30 17.52 -6.91
N ASP A 66 3.10 18.38 -5.93
CA ASP A 66 1.82 18.49 -5.23
C ASP A 66 0.81 19.20 -6.14
N ILE A 67 -0.26 18.51 -6.48
CA ILE A 67 -1.33 19.02 -7.35
C ILE A 67 -2.62 19.28 -6.59
N THR A 68 -2.60 19.18 -5.25
CA THR A 68 -3.78 19.26 -4.38
C THR A 68 -4.59 20.54 -4.61
N THR A 69 -3.93 21.65 -4.95
CA THR A 69 -4.57 22.96 -5.16
C THR A 69 -4.96 23.23 -6.61
N LEU A 70 -4.57 22.38 -7.57
CA LEU A 70 -4.90 22.58 -8.99
C LEU A 70 -6.38 22.28 -9.29
N PHE A 71 -6.99 21.43 -8.48
CA PHE A 71 -8.40 21.07 -8.53
C PHE A 71 -8.94 20.93 -7.11
N PRO A 72 -10.26 20.95 -6.87
CA PRO A 72 -10.83 20.77 -5.54
C PRO A 72 -10.76 19.30 -5.08
N TYR A 73 -9.56 18.72 -5.02
CA TYR A 73 -9.32 17.33 -4.66
C TYR A 73 -9.91 16.97 -3.30
N THR A 74 -9.85 17.90 -2.35
CA THR A 74 -10.27 17.65 -0.97
C THR A 74 -11.78 17.44 -0.79
N ASP A 75 -12.59 17.64 -1.83
CA ASP A 75 -14.01 17.29 -1.81
C ASP A 75 -14.25 15.79 -1.94
N PHE A 76 -13.28 15.06 -2.51
CA PHE A 76 -13.43 13.64 -2.78
C PHE A 76 -13.46 12.84 -1.48
N ARG A 77 -14.42 11.91 -1.40
CA ARG A 77 -14.55 10.92 -0.32
C ARG A 77 -14.70 9.52 -0.90
N ILE A 78 -14.15 8.55 -0.19
CA ILE A 78 -14.39 7.12 -0.43
C ILE A 78 -14.76 6.44 0.89
N THR A 79 -15.74 5.55 0.84
CA THR A 79 -16.15 4.75 1.99
C THR A 79 -15.96 3.29 1.66
N PHE A 80 -15.32 2.55 2.56
CA PHE A 80 -15.21 1.10 2.51
C PHE A 80 -16.00 0.50 3.66
N ASN A 81 -16.88 -0.44 3.36
CA ASN A 81 -17.62 -1.21 4.36
C ASN A 81 -17.15 -2.67 4.32
N LEU A 82 -17.00 -3.28 5.49
CA LEU A 82 -16.80 -4.71 5.60
C LEU A 82 -18.16 -5.42 5.68
N ASN A 83 -18.16 -6.70 5.32
CA ASN A 83 -19.25 -7.62 5.56
C ASN A 83 -18.69 -8.82 6.35
N ALA A 84 -19.07 -8.94 7.63
CA ALA A 84 -18.59 -9.98 8.53
C ALA A 84 -17.04 -10.09 8.57
N GLY A 85 -16.33 -8.96 8.56
CA GLY A 85 -14.87 -8.89 8.60
C GLY A 85 -14.15 -9.10 7.26
N ALA A 86 -14.90 -9.35 6.18
CA ALA A 86 -14.37 -9.43 4.81
C ALA A 86 -14.71 -8.17 3.99
N PRO A 87 -13.99 -7.87 2.89
CA PRO A 87 -14.36 -6.79 1.98
C PRO A 87 -15.82 -6.88 1.51
N GLY A 88 -16.56 -5.78 1.67
CA GLY A 88 -17.97 -5.68 1.31
C GLY A 88 -18.18 -4.67 0.19
N THR A 89 -18.90 -3.59 0.50
CA THR A 89 -19.25 -2.54 -0.47
C THR A 89 -18.30 -1.36 -0.36
N PHE A 90 -18.17 -0.59 -1.44
CA PHE A 90 -17.56 0.73 -1.42
C PHE A 90 -18.47 1.76 -2.07
N THR A 91 -18.26 3.03 -1.73
CA THR A 91 -18.86 4.19 -2.41
C THR A 91 -17.83 5.30 -2.57
N THR A 92 -17.90 6.06 -3.66
CA THR A 92 -17.11 7.27 -3.87
C THR A 92 -18.03 8.47 -4.08
N VAL A 93 -17.64 9.61 -3.51
CA VAL A 93 -18.35 10.88 -3.63
C VAL A 93 -17.32 11.92 -4.06
N PRO A 94 -17.24 12.28 -5.35
CA PRO A 94 -16.22 13.19 -5.84
C PRO A 94 -16.45 14.65 -5.42
N GLY A 95 -17.69 15.08 -5.15
CA GLY A 95 -18.00 16.50 -4.98
C GLY A 95 -17.60 17.29 -6.24
N ALA A 96 -16.86 18.39 -6.09
CA ALA A 96 -16.30 19.13 -7.23
C ALA A 96 -14.95 18.57 -7.73
N SER A 97 -14.37 17.59 -7.03
CA SER A 97 -13.08 16.98 -7.38
C SER A 97 -13.14 16.25 -8.73
N PRO A 98 -12.01 16.18 -9.48
CA PRO A 98 -11.87 15.23 -10.56
C PRO A 98 -12.14 13.79 -10.09
N LYS A 99 -12.71 12.97 -10.97
CA LYS A 99 -12.94 11.55 -10.69
C LYS A 99 -11.62 10.80 -10.66
N ILE A 100 -10.99 10.72 -9.48
CA ILE A 100 -9.74 9.95 -9.28
C ILE A 100 -9.97 8.44 -9.31
N ILE A 101 -11.17 8.01 -8.91
CA ILE A 101 -11.73 6.67 -9.07
C ILE A 101 -12.99 6.85 -9.92
N LYS A 102 -13.14 6.05 -10.98
CA LYS A 102 -14.22 6.19 -11.97
C LYS A 102 -15.53 5.59 -11.47
N LEU A 103 -15.44 4.56 -10.64
CA LEU A 103 -16.60 3.85 -10.09
C LEU A 103 -17.20 4.60 -8.89
N THR A 104 -18.51 4.79 -8.89
CA THR A 104 -19.24 5.50 -7.83
C THR A 104 -19.62 4.60 -6.66
N SER A 105 -19.87 3.32 -6.93
CA SER A 105 -20.27 2.36 -5.90
C SER A 105 -20.15 0.93 -6.42
N GLY A 106 -20.00 -0.03 -5.52
CA GLY A 106 -19.95 -1.44 -5.87
C GLY A 106 -19.37 -2.28 -4.74
N THR A 107 -18.69 -3.36 -5.08
CA THR A 107 -17.95 -4.20 -4.13
C THR A 107 -16.45 -3.97 -4.26
N TRP A 108 -15.72 -4.20 -3.18
CA TRP A 108 -14.27 -4.14 -3.20
C TRP A 108 -13.67 -5.44 -2.72
N SER A 109 -12.44 -5.72 -3.14
CA SER A 109 -11.63 -6.84 -2.67
C SER A 109 -10.16 -6.44 -2.60
N VAL A 110 -9.36 -7.28 -1.96
CA VAL A 110 -7.91 -7.14 -1.91
C VAL A 110 -7.24 -8.37 -2.50
N ASP A 111 -6.00 -8.23 -2.94
CA ASP A 111 -5.18 -9.33 -3.42
C ASP A 111 -4.74 -10.31 -2.32
N ASN A 112 -4.47 -9.80 -1.11
CA ASN A 112 -4.14 -10.61 0.06
C ASN A 112 -4.76 -9.98 1.34
N ALA A 113 -5.56 -10.72 2.08
CA ALA A 113 -6.22 -10.21 3.28
C ALA A 113 -5.25 -9.90 4.45
N ALA A 114 -4.13 -10.62 4.54
CA ALA A 114 -3.13 -10.45 5.58
C ALA A 114 -2.10 -9.35 5.25
N SER A 115 -1.87 -9.08 3.97
CA SER A 115 -0.91 -8.09 3.48
C SER A 115 -1.37 -7.46 2.15
N PRO A 116 -2.46 -6.68 2.17
CA PRO A 116 -3.07 -6.16 0.96
C PRO A 116 -2.15 -5.13 0.29
N LYS A 117 -1.91 -5.33 -1.01
CA LYS A 117 -1.16 -4.39 -1.85
C LYS A 117 -2.07 -3.73 -2.88
N ASN A 118 -3.07 -4.44 -3.36
CA ASN A 118 -4.01 -3.90 -4.35
C ASN A 118 -5.43 -3.96 -3.82
N ILE A 119 -6.18 -2.89 -4.05
CA ILE A 119 -7.63 -2.84 -3.88
C ILE A 119 -8.26 -2.89 -5.27
N THR A 120 -9.13 -3.88 -5.47
CA THR A 120 -9.94 -4.03 -6.67
C THR A 120 -11.35 -3.55 -6.37
N LEU A 121 -11.82 -2.57 -7.13
CA LEU A 121 -13.17 -2.03 -7.06
C LEU A 121 -13.97 -2.55 -8.25
N THR A 122 -15.15 -3.11 -7.99
CA THR A 122 -15.98 -3.73 -9.02
C THR A 122 -17.40 -3.17 -8.97
N SER A 123 -17.92 -2.78 -10.14
CA SER A 123 -19.30 -2.33 -10.31
C SER A 123 -19.85 -2.92 -11.62
N GLY A 124 -20.74 -3.91 -11.51
CA GLY A 124 -21.20 -4.68 -12.66
C GLY A 124 -20.01 -5.33 -13.40
N ALA A 125 -19.87 -5.04 -14.69
CA ALA A 125 -18.77 -5.55 -15.53
C ALA A 125 -17.50 -4.67 -15.48
N SER A 126 -17.53 -3.53 -14.77
CA SER A 126 -16.38 -2.62 -14.69
C SER A 126 -15.53 -2.91 -13.47
N THR A 127 -14.22 -2.95 -13.67
CA THR A 127 -13.24 -3.14 -12.60
C THR A 127 -12.20 -2.02 -12.64
N GLU A 128 -11.80 -1.54 -11.48
CA GLU A 128 -10.72 -0.58 -11.30
C GLU A 128 -9.79 -1.05 -10.19
N VAL A 129 -8.49 -1.12 -10.48
CA VAL A 129 -7.48 -1.56 -9.51
C VAL A 129 -6.66 -0.36 -9.07
N THR A 130 -6.53 -0.21 -7.75
CA THR A 130 -5.68 0.81 -7.12
C THR A 130 -4.65 0.14 -6.23
N THR A 131 -3.46 0.71 -6.12
CA THR A 131 -2.39 0.16 -5.29
C THR A 131 -2.36 0.88 -3.94
N LEU A 132 -2.26 0.13 -2.84
CA LEU A 132 -2.05 0.69 -1.52
C LEU A 132 -0.61 1.18 -1.38
N GLY A 133 -0.44 2.48 -1.18
CA GLY A 133 0.84 3.10 -0.81
C GLY A 133 1.11 3.06 0.69
N GLY A 134 0.09 2.73 1.49
CA GLY A 134 0.15 2.62 2.94
C GLY A 134 -1.24 2.43 3.52
N TYR A 135 -1.32 1.64 4.59
CA TYR A 135 -2.56 1.40 5.35
C TYR A 135 -2.54 2.13 6.71
N PRO A 136 -3.70 2.53 7.22
CA PRO A 136 -3.85 3.32 8.45
C PRO A 136 -3.69 2.42 9.68
N VAL A 137 -2.45 2.00 9.94
CA VAL A 137 -2.15 1.10 11.06
C VAL A 137 -1.06 1.64 11.98
N GLY A 138 -1.14 1.25 13.26
CA GLY A 138 -0.19 1.69 14.28
C GLY A 138 -0.28 3.20 14.46
N ALA A 139 0.82 3.91 14.24
CA ALA A 139 0.88 5.37 14.33
C ALA A 139 0.37 6.10 13.08
N SER A 140 0.14 5.39 11.96
CA SER A 140 -0.36 5.99 10.73
C SER A 140 -1.90 6.01 10.74
N ASN A 141 -2.49 7.19 10.60
CA ASN A 141 -3.94 7.38 10.49
C ASN A 141 -4.39 7.74 9.06
N THR A 142 -3.50 7.55 8.08
CA THR A 142 -3.76 7.91 6.69
C THR A 142 -3.86 6.68 5.80
N LEU A 143 -4.86 6.67 4.93
CA LEU A 143 -4.94 5.73 3.81
C LEU A 143 -4.21 6.35 2.62
N LYS A 144 -3.36 5.58 1.93
CA LYS A 144 -2.69 6.05 0.70
C LYS A 144 -3.02 5.14 -0.48
N LEU A 145 -3.54 5.72 -1.55
CA LEU A 145 -3.86 5.02 -2.79
C LEU A 145 -3.02 5.57 -3.93
N ALA A 146 -2.49 4.69 -4.76
CA ALA A 146 -1.76 5.01 -5.97
C ALA A 146 -2.52 4.54 -7.21
N VAL A 147 -2.58 5.41 -8.22
CA VAL A 147 -3.18 5.14 -9.52
C VAL A 147 -2.15 5.40 -10.61
N ALA A 148 -1.72 4.34 -11.29
CA ALA A 148 -0.78 4.40 -12.39
C ALA A 148 -1.48 4.75 -13.71
N ARG A 149 -0.88 5.63 -14.51
CA ARG A 149 -1.24 5.88 -15.91
C ARG A 149 -0.20 5.23 -16.80
N VAL A 150 -0.69 4.29 -17.60
CA VAL A 150 0.11 3.50 -18.52
C VAL A 150 -0.08 4.04 -19.93
N GLU A 151 1.01 4.20 -20.67
CA GLU A 151 0.97 4.52 -22.09
C GLU A 151 0.48 3.31 -22.88
N ALA A 152 -0.58 3.50 -23.67
CA ALA A 152 -1.24 2.40 -24.37
C ALA A 152 -0.34 1.70 -25.40
N ALA A 153 0.61 2.42 -26.01
CA ALA A 153 1.49 1.88 -27.05
C ALA A 153 2.62 1.00 -26.47
N THR A 154 3.15 1.37 -25.30
CA THR A 154 4.36 0.73 -24.74
C THR A 154 4.08 -0.12 -23.50
N GLY A 155 2.91 0.05 -22.87
CA GLY A 155 2.59 -0.58 -21.58
C GLY A 155 3.40 -0.02 -20.42
N LYS A 156 4.16 1.05 -20.61
CA LYS A 156 4.99 1.66 -19.58
C LYS A 156 4.18 2.63 -18.72
N THR A 157 4.35 2.58 -17.40
CA THR A 157 3.83 3.63 -16.51
C THR A 157 4.59 4.92 -16.74
N VAL A 158 3.85 5.98 -17.07
CA VAL A 158 4.41 7.31 -17.35
C VAL A 158 4.22 8.23 -16.14
N ILE A 159 3.03 8.18 -15.55
CA ILE A 159 2.64 9.03 -14.43
C ILE A 159 1.98 8.16 -13.37
N THR A 160 2.35 8.36 -12.11
CA THR A 160 1.63 7.79 -10.97
C THR A 160 1.02 8.91 -10.15
N TYR A 161 -0.27 8.81 -9.85
CA TYR A 161 -0.92 9.69 -8.89
C TYR A 161 -0.94 9.01 -7.52
N SER A 162 -0.46 9.70 -6.50
CA SER A 162 -0.54 9.27 -5.09
C SER A 162 -1.55 10.16 -4.37
N TYR A 163 -2.53 9.53 -3.74
CA TYR A 163 -3.63 10.15 -3.04
C TYR A 163 -3.58 9.78 -1.56
N GLU A 164 -3.54 10.76 -0.68
CA GLU A 164 -3.54 10.56 0.77
C GLU A 164 -4.89 10.98 1.35
N PHE A 165 -5.46 10.12 2.19
CA PHE A 165 -6.76 10.33 2.78
C PHE A 165 -6.67 10.31 4.30
N ALA A 166 -7.51 11.13 4.94
CA ALA A 166 -7.74 11.12 6.37
C ALA A 166 -9.10 10.50 6.67
N LYS A 167 -9.20 9.76 7.77
CA LYS A 167 -10.47 9.21 8.26
C LYS A 167 -11.41 10.36 8.65
N GLN A 168 -12.71 10.21 8.39
CA GLN A 168 -13.76 11.14 8.80
C GLN A 168 -14.52 10.61 10.01
#